data_AF-A0A1G8E9D1-F1
#
_entry.id   AF-A0A1G8E9D1-F1
#
_cell.length_a   1.000
_cell.length_b   1.000
_cell.length_c   1.000
_cell.angle_alpha   90.00
_cell.angle_beta   90.00
_cell.angle_gamma   90.00
#
_symmetry.space_group_name_H-M   'P 1'
#
loop_
_entity.id
_entity.type
_entity.pdbx_description
1 polymer ?
#
loop_
_entity_poly.entity_id
_entity_poly.type
_entity_poly.pdbx_seq_one_letter_code
_entity_poly.pdbx_strand_id
1 'polypeptide(L)'
;MVYDTEIQKASKFIEDHLQEELSLECVSGEVGFSMYHFHRIFQKEVGMTVADYIRRRITNAASMLLYTKERILDIAHLHRFESQDQFATMMPSFKANKYKGKRLKLSAFIKTETVEGFCGLWRRVDNASDDILQFDNMSNRPITKTTNWNRYSIVLDVPENSATISFGVLLNGKGHV
;
A
#
# COMPACT_ATOMS: atom_id res chain seq x y z
N MET A 1 -6.48 -11.97 16.54
CA MET A 1 -6.02 -11.09 17.63
C MET A 1 -7.24 -10.35 18.18
N VAL A 2 -7.26 -9.98 19.47
CA VAL A 2 -8.48 -9.55 20.19
C VAL A 2 -9.10 -8.25 19.66
N TYR A 3 -8.37 -7.44 18.90
CA TYR A 3 -8.80 -6.10 18.46
C TYR A 3 -8.67 -5.84 16.95
N ASP A 4 -8.56 -6.91 16.15
CA ASP A 4 -8.32 -6.79 14.70
C ASP A 4 -9.47 -6.06 13.98
N THR A 5 -10.71 -6.29 14.41
CA THR A 5 -11.91 -5.67 13.82
C THR A 5 -11.98 -4.16 14.11
N GLU A 6 -11.59 -3.72 15.30
CA GLU A 6 -11.60 -2.32 15.70
C GLU A 6 -10.47 -1.55 15.03
N ILE A 7 -9.26 -2.13 14.93
CA ILE A 7 -8.16 -1.53 14.18
C ILE A 7 -8.53 -1.38 12.70
N GLN A 8 -9.20 -2.38 12.11
CA GLN A 8 -9.69 -2.29 10.73
C GLN A 8 -10.73 -1.18 10.53
N LYS A 9 -11.69 -1.04 11.46
CA LYS A 9 -12.66 0.06 11.43
C LYS A 9 -11.99 1.42 11.52
N ALA A 10 -11.05 1.59 12.46
CA ALA A 10 -10.27 2.81 12.60
C ALA A 10 -9.45 3.14 11.34
N SER A 11 -8.77 2.15 10.76
CA SER A 11 -8.02 2.35 9.51
C SER A 11 -8.95 2.77 8.39
N LYS A 12 -10.09 2.10 8.19
CA LYS A 12 -11.07 2.47 7.17
C LYS A 12 -11.58 3.90 7.35
N PHE A 13 -11.93 4.26 8.58
CA PHE A 13 -12.37 5.62 8.91
C PHE A 13 -11.30 6.66 8.55
N ILE A 14 -10.02 6.40 8.87
CA ILE A 14 -8.91 7.30 8.48
C ILE A 14 -8.82 7.43 6.96
N GLU A 15 -8.92 6.33 6.21
CA GLU A 15 -8.84 6.33 4.74
C GLU A 15 -9.95 7.16 4.09
N ASP A 16 -11.18 7.04 4.61
CA ASP A 16 -12.37 7.73 4.07
C ASP A 16 -12.35 9.24 4.39
N HIS A 17 -11.55 9.69 5.36
CA HIS A 17 -11.51 11.07 5.84
C HIS A 17 -10.12 11.74 5.68
N LEU A 18 -9.26 11.25 4.76
CA LEU A 18 -7.89 11.78 4.57
C LEU A 18 -7.82 13.25 4.12
N GLN A 19 -8.92 13.82 3.63
CA GLN A 19 -9.01 15.23 3.22
C GLN A 19 -9.50 16.16 4.35
N GLU A 20 -9.85 15.58 5.50
CA GLU A 20 -10.37 16.30 6.66
C GLU A 20 -9.32 16.38 7.78
N GLU A 21 -9.55 17.26 8.75
CA GLU A 21 -8.70 17.37 9.93
C GLU A 21 -8.97 16.19 10.88
N LEU A 22 -8.22 15.10 10.71
CA LEU A 22 -8.31 13.90 11.54
C LEU A 22 -7.49 14.03 12.82
N SER A 23 -8.15 13.88 13.98
CA SER A 23 -7.52 13.79 15.30
C SER A 23 -7.58 12.38 15.88
N LEU A 24 -6.73 12.10 16.87
CA LEU A 24 -6.78 10.83 17.62
C LEU A 24 -8.11 10.66 18.36
N GLU A 25 -8.71 11.75 18.87
CA GLU A 25 -10.05 11.70 19.45
C GLU A 25 -11.06 11.13 18.46
N CYS A 26 -11.13 11.69 17.25
CA CYS A 26 -12.12 11.28 16.24
C CYS A 26 -12.02 9.79 15.92
N VAL A 27 -10.81 9.30 15.65
CA VAL A 27 -10.60 7.89 15.29
C VAL A 27 -10.89 6.96 16.46
N SER A 28 -10.52 7.36 17.69
CA SER A 28 -10.78 6.55 18.88
C SER A 28 -12.28 6.48 19.23
N GLY A 29 -13.01 7.57 19.01
CA GLY A 29 -14.45 7.65 19.21
C GLY A 29 -15.23 6.73 18.26
N GLU A 30 -14.82 6.64 17.00
CA GLU A 30 -15.43 5.77 15.99
C GLU A 30 -15.39 4.29 16.39
N VAL A 31 -14.33 3.87 17.08
CA VAL A 31 -14.15 2.47 17.51
C VAL A 31 -14.55 2.22 18.96
N GLY A 32 -15.11 3.22 19.64
CA GLY A 32 -15.59 3.10 21.02
C GLY A 32 -14.48 2.90 22.05
N PHE A 33 -13.25 3.36 21.76
CA PHE A 33 -12.10 3.23 22.66
C PHE A 33 -11.69 4.57 23.25
N SER A 34 -11.12 4.51 24.46
CA SER A 34 -10.38 5.66 24.97
C SER A 34 -9.14 5.90 24.12
N MET A 35 -8.75 7.16 23.94
CA MET A 35 -7.57 7.54 23.17
C MET A 35 -6.31 6.77 23.58
N TYR A 36 -6.09 6.60 24.89
CA TYR A 36 -4.92 5.90 25.43
C TYR A 36 -4.94 4.40 25.07
N HIS A 37 -6.09 3.74 25.19
CA HIS A 37 -6.24 2.33 24.85
C HIS A 37 -6.08 2.10 23.35
N PHE A 38 -6.73 2.93 22.54
CA PHE A 38 -6.65 2.88 21.09
C PHE A 38 -5.23 3.11 20.58
N HIS A 39 -4.55 4.16 21.05
CA HIS A 39 -3.17 4.44 20.66
C HIS A 39 -2.24 3.25 20.91
N ARG A 40 -2.34 2.62 22.09
CA ARG A 40 -1.48 1.49 22.46
C ARG A 40 -1.76 0.25 21.61
N ILE A 41 -3.02 -0.06 21.33
CA ILE A 41 -3.38 -1.20 20.48
C ILE A 41 -2.98 -0.91 19.04
N PHE A 42 -3.35 0.25 18.50
CA PHE A 42 -3.02 0.62 17.12
C PHE A 42 -1.51 0.61 16.88
N GLN A 43 -0.72 1.16 17.80
CA GLN A 43 0.74 1.12 17.67
C GLN A 43 1.30 -0.30 17.73
N LYS A 44 0.74 -1.16 18.59
CA LYS A 44 1.15 -2.57 18.69
C LYS A 44 0.82 -3.36 17.42
N GLU A 45 -0.36 -3.16 16.86
CA GLU A 45 -0.87 -3.93 15.71
C GLU A 45 -0.32 -3.39 14.37
N VAL A 46 -0.31 -2.06 14.20
CA VAL A 46 0.07 -1.39 12.94
C VAL A 46 1.58 -1.09 12.89
N GLY A 47 2.24 -1.00 14.05
CA GLY A 47 3.67 -0.74 14.20
C GLY A 47 4.06 0.73 14.05
N MET A 48 3.11 1.65 14.17
CA MET A 48 3.33 3.12 14.19
C MET A 48 2.21 3.83 14.94
N THR A 49 2.45 5.08 15.35
CA THR A 49 1.41 5.88 16.00
C THR A 49 0.31 6.24 15.00
N VAL A 50 -0.90 6.51 15.52
CA VAL A 50 -2.03 6.96 14.69
C VAL A 50 -1.70 8.27 13.97
N ALA A 51 -1.01 9.19 14.65
CA ALA A 51 -0.58 10.46 14.06
C ALA A 51 0.41 10.24 12.90
N ASP A 52 1.37 9.33 13.05
CA ASP A 52 2.28 8.98 11.95
C ASP A 52 1.57 8.28 10.79
N TYR A 53 0.58 7.45 11.09
CA TYR A 53 -0.25 6.81 10.09
C TYR A 53 -1.02 7.85 9.26
N ILE A 54 -1.74 8.77 9.90
CA ILE A 54 -2.47 9.86 9.25
C ILE A 54 -1.52 10.74 8.44
N ARG A 55 -0.42 11.23 9.04
CA ARG A 55 0.57 12.07 8.36
C ARG A 55 1.14 11.40 7.12
N ARG A 56 1.45 10.10 7.19
CA ARG A 56 1.98 9.36 6.05
C ARG A 56 0.96 9.19 4.94
N ARG A 57 -0.32 8.96 5.28
CA ARG A 57 -1.40 8.87 4.27
C ARG A 57 -1.60 10.21 3.56
N ILE A 58 -1.63 11.31 4.30
CA ILE A 58 -1.70 12.68 3.73
C ILE A 58 -0.46 12.96 2.87
N THR A 59 0.74 12.64 3.36
CA THR A 59 1.99 12.86 2.60
C THR A 59 2.02 12.03 1.32
N ASN A 60 1.55 10.78 1.37
CA ASN A 60 1.45 9.93 0.19
C ASN A 60 0.43 10.49 -0.81
N ALA A 61 -0.75 10.92 -0.34
CA ALA A 61 -1.76 11.57 -1.18
C ALA A 61 -1.21 12.86 -1.81
N ALA A 62 -0.55 13.71 -1.03
CA ALA A 62 0.08 14.95 -1.51
C ALA A 62 1.24 14.69 -2.49
N SER A 63 2.06 13.67 -2.24
CA SER A 63 3.14 13.27 -3.15
C SER A 63 2.58 12.74 -4.47
N MET A 64 1.48 11.99 -4.44
CA MET A 64 0.79 11.51 -5.64
C MET A 64 0.15 12.67 -6.42
N LEU A 65 -0.35 13.69 -5.74
CA LEU A 65 -0.88 14.92 -6.35
C LEU A 65 0.18 15.80 -7.01
N LEU A 66 1.40 15.82 -6.48
CA LEU A 66 2.50 16.58 -7.08
C LEU A 66 2.99 15.98 -8.41
N TYR A 67 2.62 14.73 -8.70
CA TYR A 67 3.04 14.01 -9.91
C TYR A 67 1.91 13.67 -10.88
N THR A 68 0.67 14.13 -10.66
CA THR A 68 -0.44 13.94 -11.60
C THR A 68 -1.33 15.18 -11.71
N LYS A 69 -1.98 15.37 -12.87
CA LYS A 69 -2.95 16.46 -13.14
C LYS A 69 -4.41 16.03 -12.97
N GLU A 70 -4.68 14.88 -12.36
CA GLU A 70 -6.02 14.29 -12.31
C GLU A 70 -6.58 14.19 -10.89
N ARG A 71 -7.91 14.29 -10.80
CA ARG A 71 -8.68 14.47 -9.56
C ARG A 71 -8.55 13.25 -8.64
N ILE A 72 -8.52 13.54 -7.34
CA ILE A 72 -8.15 12.70 -6.20
C ILE A 72 -9.08 11.47 -5.94
N LEU A 73 -10.09 11.20 -6.77
CA LEU A 73 -11.09 10.16 -6.45
C LEU A 73 -10.89 8.79 -7.13
N ASP A 74 -9.99 8.64 -8.10
CA ASP A 74 -9.93 7.42 -8.91
C ASP A 74 -8.78 6.43 -8.59
N ILE A 75 -8.05 6.60 -7.48
CA ILE A 75 -6.99 5.62 -7.10
C ILE A 75 -7.38 4.76 -5.89
N ALA A 76 -8.48 5.10 -5.20
CA ALA A 76 -9.12 4.22 -4.20
C ALA A 76 -10.25 3.34 -4.81
N HIS A 77 -10.54 3.50 -6.10
CA HIS A 77 -11.30 2.54 -6.90
C HIS A 77 -10.36 1.91 -7.91
N LEU A 78 -9.67 0.85 -7.51
CA LEU A 78 -9.15 -0.08 -8.50
C LEU A 78 -10.37 -0.57 -9.30
N HIS A 79 -10.42 -0.19 -10.57
CA HIS A 79 -11.55 -0.50 -11.45
C HIS A 79 -11.93 -1.99 -11.35
N ARG A 80 -13.24 -2.26 -11.40
CA ARG A 80 -13.80 -3.58 -11.69
C ARG A 80 -13.24 -4.03 -13.03
N PHE A 81 -12.16 -4.79 -13.01
CA PHE A 81 -11.71 -5.48 -14.19
C PHE A 81 -12.52 -6.78 -14.24
N GLU A 82 -13.40 -6.93 -15.24
CA GLU A 82 -14.08 -8.19 -15.59
C GLU A 82 -13.65 -8.66 -16.99
N SER A 83 -12.92 -9.77 -17.05
CA SER A 83 -12.49 -10.49 -18.26
C SER A 83 -11.80 -11.78 -17.80
N GLN A 84 -11.83 -12.81 -18.63
CA GLN A 84 -11.54 -14.18 -18.20
C GLN A 84 -10.04 -14.53 -18.07
N ASP A 85 -9.12 -13.63 -18.43
CA ASP A 85 -7.65 -13.80 -18.37
C ASP A 85 -6.94 -12.54 -17.81
N GLN A 86 -7.30 -12.12 -16.60
CA GLN A 86 -6.99 -10.78 -16.09
C GLN A 86 -5.67 -10.65 -15.35
N PHE A 87 -4.65 -10.16 -16.05
CA PHE A 87 -3.53 -9.49 -15.41
C PHE A 87 -3.78 -7.97 -15.39
N ALA A 88 -3.85 -7.38 -14.20
CA ALA A 88 -3.94 -5.95 -13.98
C ALA A 88 -2.81 -5.50 -13.06
N THR A 89 -2.16 -4.37 -13.38
CA THR A 89 -1.13 -3.80 -12.51
C THR A 89 -1.05 -2.29 -12.60
N MET A 90 -0.71 -1.67 -11.48
CA MET A 90 -0.30 -0.28 -11.43
C MET A 90 1.24 -0.21 -11.53
N MET A 91 1.79 0.68 -12.37
CA MET A 91 3.23 0.82 -12.59
C MET A 91 3.73 2.27 -12.53
N PRO A 92 3.62 2.99 -11.39
CA PRO A 92 4.40 4.19 -11.18
C PRO A 92 5.91 3.88 -11.22
N SER A 93 6.67 4.82 -11.75
CA SER A 93 8.12 4.74 -11.79
C SER A 93 8.79 6.07 -11.41
N PHE A 94 9.99 6.00 -10.85
CA PHE A 94 10.82 7.17 -10.54
C PHE A 94 12.31 6.88 -10.71
N LYS A 95 13.11 7.94 -10.80
CA LYS A 95 14.57 7.83 -10.98
C LYS A 95 15.28 7.29 -9.74
N ALA A 96 16.18 6.33 -9.94
CA ALA A 96 16.90 5.64 -8.87
C ALA A 96 18.00 6.49 -8.19
N ASN A 97 18.38 7.63 -8.76
CA ASN A 97 19.59 8.40 -8.38
C ASN A 97 19.78 8.62 -6.87
N LYS A 98 18.73 8.94 -6.12
CA LYS A 98 18.80 9.20 -4.67
C LYS A 98 18.93 7.93 -3.81
N TYR A 99 18.79 6.76 -4.42
CA TYR A 99 18.62 5.48 -3.74
C TYR A 99 19.71 4.46 -4.09
N LYS A 100 20.60 4.77 -5.03
CA LYS A 100 21.77 3.94 -5.36
C LYS A 100 22.57 3.58 -4.11
N GLY A 101 22.99 2.31 -4.03
CA GLY A 101 23.71 1.74 -2.90
C GLY A 101 22.85 1.48 -1.66
N LYS A 102 21.54 1.75 -1.71
CA LYS A 102 20.63 1.58 -0.56
C LYS A 102 19.75 0.36 -0.72
N ARG A 103 19.24 -0.09 0.43
CA ARG A 103 18.19 -1.10 0.52
C ARG A 103 16.84 -0.41 0.74
N LEU A 104 15.92 -0.60 -0.19
CA LEU A 104 14.60 0.03 -0.13
C LEU A 104 13.55 -0.95 0.35
N LYS A 105 12.65 -0.53 1.25
CA LYS A 105 11.46 -1.28 1.63
C LYS A 105 10.20 -0.58 1.12
N LEU A 106 9.43 -1.26 0.29
CA LEU A 106 8.06 -0.87 -0.05
C LEU A 106 7.11 -1.56 0.94
N SER A 107 6.13 -0.84 1.48
CA SER A 107 5.09 -1.42 2.33
C SER A 107 3.73 -0.85 1.95
N ALA A 108 2.71 -1.70 1.91
CA ALA A 108 1.33 -1.29 1.66
C ALA A 108 0.37 -2.12 2.52
N PHE A 109 -0.79 -1.55 2.79
CA PHE A 109 -1.95 -2.32 3.24
C PHE A 109 -2.70 -2.77 1.99
N ILE A 110 -3.01 -4.07 1.93
CA ILE A 110 -3.76 -4.66 0.81
C ILE A 110 -4.91 -5.45 1.40
N LYS A 111 -6.09 -5.24 0.84
CA LYS A 111 -7.30 -6.04 1.04
C LYS A 111 -7.57 -6.76 -0.28
N THR A 112 -8.10 -7.97 -0.22
CA THR A 112 -8.50 -8.69 -1.43
C THR A 112 -9.91 -9.23 -1.28
N GLU A 113 -10.67 -9.27 -2.37
CA GLU A 113 -11.98 -9.92 -2.41
C GLU A 113 -12.01 -10.92 -3.56
N THR A 114 -12.35 -12.18 -3.24
CA THR A 114 -12.56 -13.26 -4.21
C THR A 114 -11.41 -13.43 -5.23
N VAL A 115 -10.16 -13.30 -4.78
CA VAL A 115 -8.99 -13.53 -5.65
C VAL A 115 -8.83 -15.03 -5.92
N GLU A 116 -9.10 -15.43 -7.17
CA GLU A 116 -8.98 -16.82 -7.63
C GLU A 116 -7.55 -17.18 -8.05
N GLY A 117 -6.76 -16.19 -8.48
CA GLY A 117 -5.37 -16.37 -8.87
C GLY A 117 -4.39 -15.80 -7.84
N PHE A 118 -3.65 -14.77 -8.23
CA PHE A 118 -2.54 -14.22 -7.48
C PHE A 118 -2.64 -12.69 -7.38
N CYS A 119 -2.60 -12.16 -6.16
CA CYS A 119 -2.43 -10.74 -5.90
C CYS A 119 -1.13 -10.49 -5.12
N GLY A 120 -0.43 -9.40 -5.40
CA GLY A 120 0.77 -9.05 -4.64
C GLY A 120 1.28 -7.65 -4.90
N LEU A 121 2.15 -7.18 -4.00
CA LEU A 121 3.04 -6.07 -4.35
C LEU A 121 4.03 -6.55 -5.41
N TRP A 122 4.56 -5.61 -6.15
CA TRP A 122 5.75 -5.84 -6.95
C TRP A 122 6.65 -4.63 -6.98
N ARG A 123 7.93 -4.88 -7.22
CA ARG A 123 8.92 -3.86 -7.53
C ARG A 123 9.99 -4.40 -8.46
N ARG A 124 10.45 -3.54 -9.34
CA ARG A 124 11.54 -3.77 -10.27
C ARG A 124 12.53 -2.60 -10.23
N VAL A 125 13.82 -2.91 -10.33
CA VAL A 125 14.89 -1.94 -10.48
C VAL A 125 15.59 -2.23 -11.80
N ASP A 126 15.63 -1.24 -12.67
CA ASP A 126 16.17 -1.36 -14.02
C ASP A 126 17.43 -0.47 -14.16
N ASN A 127 18.40 -0.89 -14.96
CA ASN A 127 19.55 -0.07 -15.33
C ASN A 127 19.19 0.94 -16.46
N ALA A 128 20.17 1.69 -16.95
CA ALA A 128 19.95 2.67 -18.02
C ALA A 128 19.69 2.05 -19.42
N SER A 129 19.95 0.75 -19.56
CA SER A 129 19.69 -0.07 -20.75
C SER A 129 18.39 -0.89 -20.64
N ASP A 130 17.57 -0.61 -19.62
CA ASP A 130 16.33 -1.32 -19.28
C ASP A 130 16.53 -2.80 -18.90
N ASP A 131 17.76 -3.22 -18.54
CA ASP A 131 17.99 -4.54 -17.94
C ASP A 131 17.49 -4.57 -16.51
N ILE A 132 16.80 -5.65 -16.16
CA ILE A 132 16.28 -5.89 -14.81
C ILE A 132 17.44 -6.26 -13.88
N LEU A 133 17.75 -5.37 -12.94
CA LEU A 133 18.77 -5.60 -11.91
C LEU A 133 18.21 -6.30 -10.67
N GLN A 134 16.99 -5.96 -10.29
CA GLN A 134 16.30 -6.52 -9.13
C GLN A 134 14.81 -6.63 -9.42
N PHE A 135 14.18 -7.72 -8.98
CA PHE A 135 12.76 -7.92 -9.16
C PHE A 135 12.19 -8.78 -8.04
N ASP A 136 11.06 -8.35 -7.51
CA ASP A 136 10.24 -9.15 -6.60
C ASP A 136 8.79 -8.77 -6.86
N ASN A 137 7.98 -9.78 -7.16
CA ASN A 137 6.56 -9.63 -7.39
C ASN A 137 5.74 -10.46 -6.42
N MET A 138 6.28 -10.91 -5.29
CA MET A 138 5.56 -11.78 -4.33
C MET A 138 5.00 -13.09 -4.90
N SER A 139 5.41 -13.55 -6.09
CA SER A 139 4.93 -14.83 -6.66
C SER A 139 5.18 -16.05 -5.76
N ASN A 140 6.23 -16.00 -4.94
CA ASN A 140 6.55 -17.04 -3.95
C ASN A 140 5.78 -16.92 -2.62
N ARG A 141 5.03 -15.82 -2.44
CA ARG A 141 4.23 -15.51 -1.24
C ARG A 141 2.94 -14.77 -1.64
N PRO A 142 2.12 -15.39 -2.49
CA PRO A 142 0.97 -14.73 -3.08
C PRO A 142 -0.10 -14.38 -2.05
N ILE A 143 -0.78 -13.26 -2.26
CA ILE A 143 -2.06 -12.98 -1.60
C ILE A 143 -3.14 -13.68 -2.42
N THR A 144 -3.91 -14.54 -1.78
CA THR A 144 -4.95 -15.35 -2.45
C THR A 144 -6.25 -15.25 -1.68
N LYS A 145 -7.38 -15.53 -2.35
CA LYS A 145 -8.73 -15.50 -1.77
C LYS A 145 -9.09 -14.11 -1.24
N THR A 146 -10.14 -14.06 -0.43
CA THR A 146 -10.55 -12.86 0.29
C THR A 146 -9.70 -12.67 1.53
N THR A 147 -9.10 -11.50 1.66
CA THR A 147 -8.33 -11.08 2.84
C THR A 147 -8.79 -9.70 3.29
N ASN A 148 -8.80 -9.45 4.59
CA ASN A 148 -8.96 -8.09 5.11
C ASN A 148 -7.68 -7.27 4.87
N TRP A 149 -7.71 -5.98 5.21
CA TRP A 149 -6.53 -5.11 5.15
C TRP A 149 -5.37 -5.71 5.94
N ASN A 150 -4.34 -6.17 5.24
CA ASN A 150 -3.13 -6.74 5.81
C ASN A 150 -1.91 -5.98 5.31
N ARG A 151 -0.89 -5.86 6.16
CA ARG A 151 0.36 -5.17 5.82
C ARG A 151 1.32 -6.11 5.10
N TYR A 152 1.70 -5.76 3.88
CA TYR A 152 2.68 -6.47 3.07
C TYR A 152 3.90 -5.60 2.79
N SER A 153 5.03 -6.24 2.49
CA SER A 153 6.24 -5.51 2.11
C SER A 153 7.17 -6.27 1.18
N ILE A 154 7.90 -5.50 0.37
CA ILE A 154 8.96 -5.97 -0.52
C ILE A 154 10.25 -5.20 -0.20
N VAL A 155 11.37 -5.90 -0.24
CA VAL A 155 12.70 -5.33 0.00
C VAL A 155 13.63 -5.82 -1.10
N LEU A 156 14.40 -4.90 -1.67
CA LEU A 156 15.33 -5.04 -2.79
C LEU A 156 16.43 -4.03 -2.54
N ASP A 157 17.62 -4.40 -2.95
CA ASP A 157 18.75 -3.49 -3.01
C ASP A 157 18.65 -2.64 -4.28
N VAL A 158 19.31 -1.48 -4.30
CA VAL A 158 19.37 -0.60 -5.47
C VAL A 158 20.82 -0.51 -5.89
N PRO A 159 21.26 -1.34 -6.85
CA PRO A 159 22.64 -1.34 -7.33
C PRO A 159 23.08 0.03 -7.87
N GLU A 160 24.38 0.32 -7.85
CA GLU A 160 24.93 1.62 -8.28
C GLU A 160 24.61 1.98 -9.75
N ASN A 161 24.48 0.97 -10.61
CA ASN A 161 24.10 1.13 -12.01
C ASN A 161 22.58 1.24 -12.25
N SER A 162 21.76 1.39 -11.21
CA SER A 162 20.31 1.57 -11.35
C SER A 162 19.93 2.91 -12.00
N ALA A 163 18.89 2.91 -12.82
CA ALA A 163 18.35 4.12 -13.45
C ALA A 163 16.90 4.38 -13.05
N THR A 164 16.05 3.34 -13.04
CA THR A 164 14.62 3.46 -12.80
C THR A 164 14.15 2.45 -11.77
N ILE A 165 13.23 2.86 -10.91
CA ILE A 165 12.55 1.98 -9.96
C ILE A 165 11.06 2.04 -10.26
N SER A 166 10.47 0.89 -10.56
CA SER A 166 9.05 0.70 -10.87
C SER A 166 8.41 -0.18 -9.81
N PHE A 167 7.19 0.12 -9.38
CA PHE A 167 6.53 -0.64 -8.32
C PHE A 167 5.02 -0.55 -8.43
N GLY A 168 4.32 -1.41 -7.68
CA GLY A 168 2.88 -1.29 -7.53
C GLY A 168 2.25 -2.52 -6.92
N VAL A 169 0.97 -2.68 -7.21
CA VAL A 169 0.17 -3.87 -6.90
C VAL A 169 -0.19 -4.53 -8.22
N LEU A 170 -0.23 -5.86 -8.22
CA LEU A 170 -0.70 -6.64 -9.35
C LEU A 170 -1.80 -7.59 -8.88
N LEU A 171 -2.74 -7.86 -9.78
CA LEU A 171 -3.74 -8.91 -9.69
C LEU A 171 -3.64 -9.77 -10.95
N ASN A 172 -3.58 -11.08 -10.77
CA ASN A 172 -3.65 -12.08 -11.82
C ASN A 172 -4.83 -13.00 -11.53
N GLY A 173 -5.76 -13.14 -12.47
CA GLY A 173 -7.02 -13.85 -12.28
C GLY A 173 -8.12 -12.94 -11.73
N LYS A 174 -9.30 -13.53 -11.52
CA LYS A 174 -10.49 -12.79 -11.06
C LYS A 174 -10.34 -12.38 -9.59
N GLY A 175 -10.91 -11.23 -9.24
CA GLY A 175 -10.98 -10.73 -7.88
C GLY A 175 -10.87 -9.20 -7.82
N HIS A 176 -10.77 -8.67 -6.60
CA HIS A 176 -10.55 -7.26 -6.34
C HIS A 176 -9.37 -7.08 -5.38
N VAL A 177 -8.64 -5.99 -5.56
CA VAL A 177 -7.51 -5.55 -4.72
C VAL A 177 -7.53 -4.05 -4.55
#